data_AF-A0A4U9CYV4-F1
#
_entry.id   AF-A0A4U9CYV4-F1
#
_cell.length_a   1.000
_cell.length_b   1.000
_cell.length_c   1.000
_cell.angle_alpha   90.00
_cell.angle_beta   90.00
_cell.angle_gamma   90.00
#
_symmetry.space_group_name_H-M   'P 1'
#
loop_
_entity.id
_entity.type
_entity.pdbx_description
1 polymer ?
#
loop_
_entity_poly.entity_id
_entity_poly.type
_entity_poly.pdbx_seq_one_letter_code
_entity_poly.pdbx_strand_id
1 'polypeptide(L)'
;MNTSPRNKDRIVGQKRPLQISHIWGIRIRLELEGKTRDLALFNMALDIKLRGSDLVNLKVSDVAYGSSVSSRARCCNRKPVALCNLR
;
A
#
# COMPACT_ATOMS: atom_id res chain seq x y z
N MET A 1 9.35 -16.25 12.05
CA MET A 1 9.21 -14.94 11.39
C MET A 1 8.74 -13.94 12.45
N ASN A 2 9.59 -13.00 12.86
CA ASN A 2 9.31 -12.12 13.99
C ASN A 2 8.32 -11.02 13.58
N THR A 3 7.03 -11.20 13.91
CA THR A 3 5.94 -10.26 13.64
C THR A 3 5.68 -9.32 14.82
N SER A 4 6.72 -8.94 15.56
CA SER A 4 6.58 -7.93 16.60
C SER A 4 6.16 -6.61 15.94
N PRO A 5 5.04 -5.98 16.36
CA PRO A 5 4.61 -4.70 15.84
C PRO A 5 5.76 -3.69 15.98
N ARG A 6 6.09 -2.99 14.89
CA ARG A 6 7.25 -2.07 14.83
C ARG A 6 7.21 -0.94 15.87
N ASN A 7 6.05 -0.70 16.46
CA ASN A 7 5.81 0.31 17.50
C ASN A 7 5.31 -0.31 18.82
N LYS A 8 5.52 -1.62 19.06
CA LYS A 8 5.11 -2.23 20.32
C LYS A 8 5.84 -1.53 21.48
N ASP A 9 5.08 -1.18 22.51
CA ASP A 9 5.56 -0.53 23.75
C ASP A 9 6.13 0.90 23.60
N ARG A 10 5.90 1.57 22.45
CA ARG A 10 6.33 2.95 22.21
C ARG A 10 5.16 3.83 21.79
N ILE A 11 4.88 4.88 22.57
CA ILE A 11 3.95 5.95 22.17
C ILE A 11 4.63 6.73 21.03
N VAL A 12 4.24 6.44 19.80
CA VAL A 12 4.70 7.18 18.61
C VAL A 12 3.67 8.27 18.32
N GLY A 13 4.05 9.52 18.53
CA GLY A 13 3.25 10.68 18.14
C GLY A 13 3.08 10.78 16.62
N GLN A 14 2.39 11.83 16.17
CA GLN A 14 2.18 12.06 14.74
C GLN A 14 3.51 12.08 13.98
N LYS A 15 3.69 11.17 13.02
CA LYS A 15 4.86 11.19 12.13
C LYS A 15 4.74 12.37 11.19
N ARG A 16 5.86 13.05 10.93
CA ARG A 16 5.91 14.11 9.92
C ARG A 16 5.52 13.54 8.55
N PRO A 17 4.76 14.29 7.73
CA PRO A 17 4.48 13.90 6.36
C PRO A 17 5.76 13.64 5.57
N LEU A 18 5.69 12.70 4.62
CA LEU A 18 6.77 12.48 3.66
C LEU A 18 6.97 13.74 2.82
N GLN A 19 8.23 14.17 2.70
CA GLN A 19 8.62 15.26 1.80
C GLN A 19 8.67 14.74 0.36
N ILE A 20 8.43 15.64 -0.60
CA ILE A 20 8.48 15.31 -2.03
C ILE A 20 9.85 14.74 -2.42
N SER A 21 10.94 15.28 -1.86
CA SER A 21 12.30 14.78 -2.07
C SER A 21 12.49 13.31 -1.64
N HIS A 22 11.85 12.90 -0.53
CA HIS A 22 11.88 11.51 -0.08
C HIS A 22 11.11 10.59 -1.02
N ILE A 23 9.99 11.05 -1.58
CA ILE A 23 9.21 10.28 -2.56
C ILE A 23 10.05 10.02 -3.81
N TRP A 24 10.68 11.05 -4.35
CA TRP A 24 11.58 10.92 -5.50
C TRP A 24 12.77 10.01 -5.19
N GLY A 25 13.39 10.15 -4.03
CA GLY A 25 14.52 9.30 -3.63
C GLY A 25 14.15 7.82 -3.53
N ILE A 26 12.97 7.49 -3.00
CA ILE A 26 12.47 6.11 -2.94
C ILE A 26 12.19 5.59 -4.36
N ARG A 27 11.51 6.39 -5.19
CA ARG A 27 11.17 6.02 -6.56
C ARG A 27 12.42 5.68 -7.38
N ILE A 28 13.42 6.56 -7.37
CA ILE A 28 14.67 6.39 -8.10
C ILE A 28 15.40 5.12 -7.64
N ARG A 29 15.45 4.85 -6.33
CA ARG A 29 16.08 3.62 -5.82
C ARG A 29 15.37 2.36 -6.32
N LEU A 30 14.04 2.35 -6.33
CA LEU A 30 13.26 1.23 -6.84
C LEU A 30 13.43 1.02 -8.35
N GLU A 31 13.54 2.12 -9.12
CA GLU A 31 13.84 2.10 -10.55
C GLU A 31 15.24 1.53 -10.82
N LEU A 32 16.26 1.99 -10.09
CA LEU A 32 17.65 1.50 -10.21
C LEU A 32 17.81 0.03 -9.82
N GLU A 33 17.06 -0.43 -8.82
CA GLU A 33 17.05 -1.84 -8.41
C GLU A 33 16.22 -2.74 -9.34
N GLY A 34 15.53 -2.18 -10.35
CA GLY A 34 14.69 -2.94 -11.28
C GLY A 34 13.47 -3.62 -10.62
N LYS A 35 13.05 -3.15 -9.44
CA LYS A 35 11.94 -3.73 -8.68
C LYS A 35 10.59 -3.23 -9.19
N THR A 36 10.19 -3.68 -10.37
CA THR A 36 8.97 -3.25 -11.07
C THR A 36 7.69 -3.43 -10.23
N ARG A 37 7.57 -4.54 -9.49
CA ARG A 37 6.44 -4.78 -8.58
C ARG A 37 6.36 -3.73 -7.46
N ASP A 38 7.47 -3.47 -6.80
CA ASP A 38 7.51 -2.56 -5.65
C ASP A 38 7.36 -1.11 -6.09
N LEU A 39 7.90 -0.76 -7.26
CA LEU A 39 7.68 0.54 -7.91
C LEU A 39 6.19 0.76 -8.25
N ALA A 40 5.53 -0.25 -8.82
CA ALA A 40 4.10 -0.18 -9.12
C ALA A 40 3.26 -0.04 -7.85
N LEU A 41 3.56 -0.81 -6.80
CA LEU A 41 2.89 -0.69 -5.51
C LEU A 41 3.16 0.67 -4.85
N PHE A 42 4.39 1.19 -4.94
CA PHE A 42 4.76 2.50 -4.40
C PHE A 42 3.99 3.64 -5.09
N ASN A 43 3.95 3.64 -6.42
CA ASN A 43 3.18 4.62 -7.19
C ASN A 43 1.68 4.51 -6.88
N MET A 44 1.13 3.29 -6.86
CA MET A 44 -0.25 3.09 -6.46
C MET A 44 -0.53 3.64 -5.05
N ALA A 45 0.33 3.37 -4.06
CA ALA A 45 0.18 3.86 -2.68
C ALA A 45 0.06 5.38 -2.57
N LEU A 46 0.68 6.13 -3.49
CA LEU A 46 0.62 7.58 -3.54
C LEU A 46 -0.68 8.06 -4.17
N ASP A 47 -1.17 7.35 -5.20
CA ASP A 47 -2.38 7.70 -5.94
C ASP A 47 -3.66 7.32 -5.19
N ILE A 48 -3.66 6.20 -4.46
CA ILE A 48 -4.86 5.65 -3.80
C ILE A 48 -4.74 5.75 -2.27
N LYS A 49 -5.79 6.27 -1.64
CA LYS A 49 -5.90 6.43 -0.18
C LYS A 49 -6.21 5.09 0.53
N LEU A 50 -5.43 4.05 0.24
CA LEU A 50 -5.56 2.72 0.83
C LEU A 50 -4.67 2.54 2.06
N ARG A 51 -5.05 1.61 2.95
CA ARG A 51 -4.16 1.16 4.02
C ARG A 51 -3.08 0.27 3.42
N GLY A 52 -1.87 0.29 3.97
CA GLY A 52 -0.77 -0.54 3.48
C GLY A 52 -1.11 -2.03 3.42
N SER A 53 -1.94 -2.54 4.33
CA SER A 53 -2.41 -3.93 4.29
C SER A 53 -3.29 -4.24 3.09
N ASP A 54 -4.11 -3.29 2.63
CA ASP A 54 -4.99 -3.48 1.47
C ASP A 54 -4.17 -3.40 0.17
N LEU A 55 -3.19 -2.50 0.13
CA LEU A 55 -2.26 -2.36 -0.99
C LEU A 55 -1.40 -3.62 -1.22
N VAL A 56 -0.83 -4.19 -0.16
CA VAL A 56 0.02 -5.40 -0.29
C VAL A 56 -0.79 -6.62 -0.71
N ASN A 57 -2.09 -6.65 -0.41
CA ASN A 57 -3.01 -7.72 -0.82
C ASN A 57 -3.64 -7.50 -2.20
N LEU A 58 -3.34 -6.39 -2.89
CA LEU A 58 -3.89 -6.07 -4.21
C LEU A 58 -3.45 -7.12 -5.24
N LYS A 59 -4.40 -7.66 -5.99
CA LYS A 59 -4.16 -8.63 -7.06
C LYS A 59 -4.17 -7.95 -8.42
N VAL A 60 -3.51 -8.58 -9.40
CA VAL A 60 -3.57 -8.13 -10.80
C VAL A 60 -5.02 -8.13 -11.30
N SER A 61 -5.85 -9.08 -10.85
CA SER A 61 -7.29 -9.14 -11.15
C SER A 61 -8.10 -7.93 -10.65
N ASP A 62 -7.59 -7.18 -9.68
CA ASP A 62 -8.25 -5.99 -9.13
C ASP A 62 -7.98 -4.74 -9.98
N VAL A 63 -6.98 -4.82 -10.87
CA VAL A 63 -6.48 -3.71 -11.70
C VAL A 63 -6.62 -4.00 -13.20
N ALA A 64 -6.55 -5.27 -13.63
CA ALA A 64 -6.63 -5.68 -15.03
C ALA A 64 -7.64 -6.82 -15.23
N TYR A 65 -8.40 -6.73 -16.32
CA TYR A 65 -9.36 -7.74 -16.77
C TYR A 65 -8.96 -8.21 -18.18
N GLY A 66 -8.61 -9.50 -18.30
CA GLY A 66 -8.11 -10.05 -19.55
C GLY A 66 -6.83 -9.34 -20.02
N SER A 67 -6.83 -8.83 -21.25
CA SER A 67 -5.73 -8.05 -21.83
C SER A 67 -5.85 -6.54 -21.59
N SER A 68 -6.87 -6.07 -20.87
CA SER A 68 -7.12 -4.64 -20.65
C SER A 68 -6.89 -4.23 -19.19
N VAL A 69 -6.15 -3.14 -18.98
CA VAL A 69 -5.95 -2.54 -17.66
C VAL A 69 -7.13 -1.59 -17.39
N SER A 70 -7.77 -1.75 -16.24
CA SER A 70 -8.87 -0.88 -15.82
C SER A 70 -8.33 0.50 -15.47
N SER A 71 -9.03 1.56 -15.89
CA SER A 71 -8.70 2.94 -15.53
C SER A 71 -8.83 3.21 -14.02
N ARG A 72 -9.49 2.32 -13.28
CA ARG A 72 -9.66 2.41 -11.83
C ARG A 72 -9.50 1.04 -11.18
N ALA A 73 -8.52 0.92 -10.29
CA ALA A 73 -8.39 -0.26 -9.44
C ALA A 73 -9.59 -0.35 -8.48
N ARG A 74 -10.27 -1.50 -8.46
CA ARG A 74 -11.35 -1.77 -7.50
C ARG A 74 -10.77 -2.51 -6.30
N CYS A 75 -10.62 -1.81 -5.18
CA CYS A 75 -10.21 -2.44 -3.93
C CYS A 75 -11.39 -2.47 -2.94
N CYS A 76 -11.80 -3.66 -2.52
CA CYS A 76 -12.73 -3.82 -1.40
C CYS A 76 -11.94 -3.71 -0.09
N ASN A 77 -12.08 -2.57 0.60
CA ASN A 77 -11.49 -2.36 1.92
C ASN A 77 -11.89 -3.49 2.87
N ARG A 78 -10.92 -4.23 3.39
CA ARG A 78 -11.19 -5.19 4.46
C ARG A 78 -11.54 -4.41 5.72
N LYS A 79 -12.84 -4.37 6.06
CA LYS A 79 -13.25 -3.95 7.40
C LYS A 79 -12.63 -4.94 8.41
N PRO A 80 -11.99 -4.48 9.48
CA PRO A 80 -11.55 -5.38 10.54
C PRO A 80 -12.77 -6.13 11.09
N VAL A 81 -12.59 -7.42 11.33
CA VAL A 81 -13.60 -8.40 11.81
C VAL A 81 -14.30 -8.05 13.13
N ALA A 82 -14.09 -6.86 13.70
CA ALA A 82 -14.73 -6.40 14.92
C ALA A 82 -16.12 -5.74 14.71
N LEU A 83 -16.60 -5.57 13.48
CA LEU A 83 -17.92 -4.94 13.21
C LEU A 83 -18.89 -5.83 12.41
N CYS A 84 -18.53 -7.06 12.08
CA CYS A 84 -19.41 -7.95 11.28
C CYS A 84 -20.34 -8.83 12.13
N ASN A 85 -20.31 -8.75 13.46
CA ASN A 85 -21.19 -9.52 14.37
C ASN A 85 -22.14 -8.64 15.21
N LEU A 86 -22.40 -7.40 14.80
CA LEU A 86 -23.60 -6.67 15.27
C LEU A 86 -24.64 -6.69 14.15
N ARG A 87 -25.35 -7.81 14.06
CA ARG A 87 -26.70 -7.86 13.53
C ARG A 87 -27.53 -8.77 14.41
#